data_AF-A0A1H9ZKU8-F1
#
_entry.id   AF-A0A1H9ZKU8-F1
#
_cell.length_a   1.000
_cell.length_b   1.000
_cell.length_c   1.000
_cell.angle_alpha   90.00
_cell.angle_beta   90.00
_cell.angle_gamma   90.00
#
_symmetry.space_group_name_H-M   'P 1'
#
loop_
_entity.id
_entity.type
_entity.pdbx_description
1 polymer ?
#
loop_
_entity_poly.entity_id
_entity_poly.type
_entity_poly.pdbx_seq_one_letter_code
_entity_poly.pdbx_strand_id
1 'polypeptide(L)'
;MHSLLASFCLCALLLPSAVRAAQDPLATGQGEHAAQVIGWSDDEKRFAVRLYARAPPASPQLEREPETCEGYVNSEGHPFRGSLTVLAYEGGRLLSSFPIQEAGPCTPLTQAQERLNAALKRLEALGIRMGPPAKELLFTPEIGGLRVEDGPQAPYTLEYAERIVPQPSKPKQSLQRGSLEQELSVLKEGTRTKVLSRRTSYEYSAAAAGYWRPGLDRIFLSPSGRTLVVMGAERVGNLSGGRKALRLLGVLAWSGGQLKPL
;
A
#
# COMPACT_ATOMS: atom_id res chain seq x y z
N MET A 1 -7.15 -54.21 45.45
CA MET A 1 -7.42 -52.76 45.63
C MET A 1 -6.23 -52.02 45.01
N HIS A 2 -6.26 -51.85 43.67
CA HIS A 2 -6.38 -50.58 42.95
C HIS A 2 -5.19 -49.61 43.15
N SER A 3 -4.18 -49.75 42.30
CA SER A 3 -3.13 -48.76 42.08
C SER A 3 -3.52 -47.89 40.89
N LEU A 4 -4.08 -46.71 41.15
CA LEU A 4 -4.34 -45.66 40.16
C LEU A 4 -3.50 -44.44 40.53
N LEU A 5 -2.34 -44.30 39.89
CA LEU A 5 -1.60 -43.03 39.82
C LEU A 5 -1.11 -42.86 38.38
N ALA A 6 -2.05 -42.62 37.48
CA ALA A 6 -1.76 -42.00 36.20
C ALA A 6 -1.62 -40.49 36.45
N SER A 7 -0.37 -40.04 36.58
CA SER A 7 0.00 -38.64 36.66
C SER A 7 -0.26 -37.96 35.32
N PHE A 8 -1.49 -37.49 35.12
CA PHE A 8 -1.84 -36.54 34.07
C PHE A 8 -1.26 -35.16 34.43
N CYS A 9 -0.04 -34.89 33.99
CA CYS A 9 0.52 -33.54 33.95
C CYS A 9 0.80 -33.20 32.48
N LEU A 10 -0.27 -32.87 31.76
CA LEU A 10 -0.22 -32.48 30.34
C LEU A 10 -1.30 -31.42 30.09
N CYS A 11 -1.23 -30.31 30.82
CA CYS A 11 -2.08 -29.14 30.62
C CYS A 11 -1.34 -27.89 31.10
N ALA A 12 -0.35 -27.42 30.34
CA ALA A 12 0.08 -26.04 30.41
C ALA A 12 0.88 -25.67 29.16
N LEU A 13 0.41 -24.63 28.46
CA LEU A 13 1.15 -23.79 27.51
C LEU A 13 1.22 -24.26 26.05
N LEU A 14 0.06 -24.58 25.47
CA LEU A 14 -0.23 -24.15 24.09
C LEU A 14 -1.09 -22.89 24.15
N LEU A 15 -0.47 -21.76 24.50
CA LEU A 15 -1.06 -20.47 24.19
C LEU A 15 -1.01 -20.35 22.66
N PRO A 16 -2.16 -20.20 21.97
CA PRO A 16 -2.10 -19.80 20.58
C PRO A 16 -1.41 -18.45 20.58
N SER A 17 -0.26 -18.36 19.91
CA SER A 17 0.26 -17.09 19.44
C SER A 17 -0.86 -16.50 18.60
N ALA A 18 -1.70 -15.68 19.23
CA ALA A 18 -2.58 -14.77 18.54
C ALA A 18 -1.63 -13.80 17.84
N VAL A 19 -1.12 -14.23 16.68
CA VAL A 19 -0.59 -13.35 15.67
C VAL A 19 -1.75 -12.42 15.39
N ARG A 20 -1.77 -11.28 16.07
CA ARG A 20 -2.54 -10.12 15.66
C ARG A 20 -2.16 -9.98 14.20
N ALA A 21 -3.07 -10.32 13.29
CA ALA A 21 -2.85 -10.12 11.87
C ALA A 21 -2.44 -8.65 11.76
N ALA A 22 -1.17 -8.41 11.40
CA ALA A 22 -0.66 -7.06 11.27
C ALA A 22 -1.61 -6.36 10.31
N GLN A 23 -2.30 -5.30 10.79
CA GLN A 23 -3.20 -4.54 9.93
C GLN A 23 -2.36 -4.01 8.77
N ASP A 24 -2.83 -4.25 7.55
CA ASP A 24 -2.12 -3.81 6.36
C ASP A 24 -2.21 -2.27 6.25
N PRO A 25 -1.10 -1.55 6.47
CA PRO A 25 -1.11 -0.09 6.49
C PRO A 25 -1.42 0.49 5.10
N LEU A 26 -1.10 -0.24 4.02
CA LEU A 26 -1.52 0.16 2.67
C LEU A 26 -2.97 -0.22 2.41
N ALA A 27 -3.55 -1.23 3.06
CA ALA A 27 -4.99 -1.49 2.94
C ALA A 27 -5.84 -0.42 3.66
N THR A 28 -5.31 0.20 4.72
CA THR A 28 -6.00 1.22 5.53
C THR A 28 -5.67 2.65 5.12
N GLY A 29 -4.83 2.86 4.10
CA GLY A 29 -4.48 4.21 3.63
C GLY A 29 -3.61 4.97 4.64
N GLN A 30 -2.59 4.32 5.18
CA GLN A 30 -1.64 4.95 6.11
C GLN A 30 -0.26 5.20 5.48
N GLY A 31 -0.09 4.93 4.18
CA GLY A 31 1.18 5.18 3.50
C GLY A 31 1.38 6.64 3.12
N GLU A 32 2.60 7.15 3.28
CA GLU A 32 3.01 8.36 2.58
C GLU A 32 3.27 8.08 1.10
N HIS A 33 3.22 9.14 0.30
CA HIS A 33 3.55 9.11 -1.12
C HIS A 33 4.93 8.53 -1.42
N ALA A 34 5.88 8.62 -0.50
CA ALA A 34 7.26 8.18 -0.70
C ALA A 34 7.46 6.65 -0.68
N ALA A 35 6.40 5.84 -0.57
CA ALA A 35 6.53 4.38 -0.61
C ALA A 35 7.13 3.91 -1.95
N GLN A 36 7.96 2.87 -1.88
CA GLN A 36 8.67 2.32 -3.04
C GLN A 36 8.69 0.79 -3.00
N VAL A 37 8.54 0.14 -4.15
CA VAL A 37 8.82 -1.29 -4.28
C VAL A 37 10.33 -1.49 -4.36
N ILE A 38 10.89 -2.29 -3.45
CA ILE A 38 12.34 -2.44 -3.21
C ILE A 38 12.87 -3.85 -3.46
N GLY A 39 12.00 -4.80 -3.84
CA GLY A 39 12.41 -6.17 -4.12
C GLY A 39 11.28 -7.01 -4.69
N TRP A 40 11.65 -8.10 -5.35
CA TRP A 40 10.74 -9.01 -6.05
C TRP A 40 11.18 -10.46 -5.87
N SER A 41 10.23 -11.39 -5.91
CA SER A 41 10.54 -12.80 -6.16
C SER A 41 10.80 -13.07 -7.64
N ASP A 42 11.47 -14.18 -7.94
CA ASP A 42 11.81 -14.57 -9.33
C ASP A 42 10.57 -14.77 -10.22
N ASP A 43 9.46 -15.23 -9.63
CA ASP A 43 8.17 -15.38 -10.30
C ASP A 43 7.34 -14.09 -10.32
N GLU A 44 7.85 -13.00 -9.73
CA GLU A 44 7.23 -11.67 -9.61
C GLU A 44 5.84 -11.68 -8.97
N LYS A 45 5.47 -12.76 -8.27
CA LYS A 45 4.22 -12.85 -7.51
C LYS A 45 4.33 -12.23 -6.14
N ARG A 46 5.56 -12.15 -5.60
CA ARG A 46 5.86 -11.53 -4.31
C ARG A 46 6.75 -10.31 -4.50
N PHE A 47 6.54 -9.32 -3.65
CA PHE A 47 7.31 -8.08 -3.67
C PHE A 47 7.42 -7.49 -2.27
N ALA A 48 8.44 -6.66 -2.08
CA ALA A 48 8.65 -5.90 -0.87
C ALA A 48 8.43 -4.41 -1.11
N VAL A 49 7.79 -3.74 -0.17
CA VAL A 49 7.57 -2.30 -0.17
C VAL A 49 8.29 -1.68 1.01
N ARG A 50 9.08 -0.64 0.75
CA ARG A 50 9.54 0.29 1.78
C ARG A 50 8.46 1.35 1.97
N LEU A 51 7.81 1.35 3.12
CA LEU A 51 6.76 2.29 3.47
C LEU A 51 7.27 3.32 4.48
N TYR A 52 7.09 4.59 4.13
CA TYR A 52 7.22 5.71 5.04
C TYR A 52 5.82 6.14 5.48
N ALA A 53 5.64 6.48 6.75
CA ALA A 53 4.39 7.08 7.22
C ALA A 53 4.66 8.16 8.27
N ARG A 54 4.12 9.36 8.05
CA ARG A 54 4.20 10.48 8.99
C ARG A 54 3.48 10.08 10.27
N ALA A 55 4.11 10.34 11.42
CA ALA A 55 3.39 10.22 12.67
C ALA A 55 2.26 11.26 12.68
N PRO A 56 1.01 10.88 12.98
CA PRO A 56 -0.02 11.87 13.25
C PRO A 56 0.38 12.70 14.47
N PRO A 57 0.04 13.99 14.54
CA PRO A 57 0.30 14.80 15.72
C PRO A 57 -0.35 14.14 16.95
N ALA A 58 0.38 14.06 18.06
CA ALA A 58 -0.03 13.34 19.27
C ALA A 58 -1.32 13.89 19.90
N SER A 59 -1.69 15.13 19.59
CA SER A 59 -2.96 15.75 19.92
C SER A 59 -3.23 16.89 18.92
N PRO A 60 -4.49 17.18 18.54
CA PRO A 60 -4.82 18.38 17.76
C PRO A 60 -4.38 19.70 18.44
N GLN A 61 -4.08 19.66 19.73
CA GLN A 61 -3.70 20.81 20.56
C GLN A 61 -2.18 20.89 20.82
N LEU A 62 -1.41 19.87 20.44
CA LEU A 62 0.06 19.89 20.49
C LEU A 62 0.60 19.83 19.06
N GLU A 63 0.86 21.01 18.49
CA GLU A 63 1.52 21.18 17.19
C GLU A 63 3.04 20.90 17.25
N ARG A 64 3.53 20.08 18.18
CA ARG A 64 4.93 19.66 18.12
C ARG A 64 5.04 18.53 17.10
N GLU A 65 5.57 18.87 15.93
CA GLU A 65 6.01 17.87 14.98
C GLU A 65 7.02 16.93 15.66
N PRO A 66 6.97 15.61 15.36
CA PRO A 66 7.97 14.67 15.85
C PRO A 66 9.37 15.14 15.46
N GLU A 67 10.33 14.99 16.37
CA GLU A 67 11.73 15.31 16.08
C GLU A 67 12.26 14.42 14.94
N THR A 68 13.18 14.95 14.15
CA THR A 68 13.90 14.16 13.13
C THR A 68 14.79 13.15 13.80
N CYS A 69 14.71 11.90 13.37
CA CYS A 69 15.63 10.87 13.85
C CYS A 69 16.98 11.01 13.13
N GLU A 70 18.03 11.24 13.91
CA GLU A 70 19.39 11.33 13.39
C GLU A 70 19.77 10.07 12.59
N GLY A 71 20.30 10.26 11.38
CA GLY A 71 20.68 9.18 10.47
C GLY A 71 19.53 8.59 9.62
N TYR A 72 18.28 9.00 9.84
CA TYR A 72 17.14 8.55 9.03
C TYR A 72 16.82 9.56 7.93
N VAL A 73 16.93 9.10 6.68
CA VAL A 73 16.56 9.86 5.49
C VAL A 73 15.41 9.19 4.73
N ASN A 74 14.59 10.01 4.08
CA ASN A 74 13.58 9.54 3.15
C ASN A 74 14.23 9.05 1.84
N SER A 75 13.41 8.64 0.88
CA SER A 75 13.85 8.16 -0.43
C SER A 75 14.57 9.22 -1.29
N GLU A 76 14.45 10.49 -0.94
CA GLU A 76 15.09 11.65 -1.60
C GLU A 76 16.36 12.12 -0.86
N GLY A 77 16.71 11.50 0.27
CA GLY A 77 17.87 11.87 1.08
C GLY A 77 17.61 12.97 2.12
N HIS A 78 16.36 13.40 2.30
CA HIS A 78 15.98 14.41 3.29
C HIS A 78 15.71 13.80 4.67
N PRO A 79 15.97 14.52 5.78
CA PRO A 79 15.66 14.05 7.12
C PRO A 79 14.19 13.62 7.26
N PHE A 80 13.96 12.42 7.77
CA PHE A 80 12.63 11.82 7.83
C PHE A 80 12.03 11.90 9.24
N ARG A 81 10.73 12.21 9.32
CA ARG A 81 9.92 12.27 10.54
C ARG A 81 8.76 11.29 10.42
N GLY A 82 8.72 10.24 11.23
CA GLY A 82 7.63 9.26 11.21
C GLY A 82 8.11 7.83 11.37
N SER A 83 7.35 6.88 10.83
CA SER A 83 7.69 5.46 10.83
C SER A 83 8.27 5.00 9.48
N LEU A 84 9.16 4.03 9.56
CA LEU A 84 9.69 3.28 8.43
C LEU A 84 9.33 1.82 8.64
N THR A 85 8.62 1.23 7.69
CA THR A 85 8.22 -0.18 7.73
C THR A 85 8.55 -0.84 6.41
N VAL A 86 9.07 -2.06 6.47
CA VAL A 86 9.20 -2.93 5.29
C VAL A 86 8.01 -3.90 5.27
N LEU A 87 7.31 -3.96 4.15
CA LEU A 87 6.14 -4.81 3.97
C LEU A 87 6.44 -5.84 2.89
N ALA A 88 5.97 -7.07 3.07
CA ALA A 88 6.07 -8.13 2.08
C ALA A 88 4.67 -8.55 1.63
N TYR A 89 4.46 -8.67 0.33
CA TYR A 89 3.19 -9.02 -0.28
C TYR A 89 3.31 -10.23 -1.20
N GLU A 90 2.19 -10.92 -1.42
CA GLU A 90 1.95 -11.90 -2.48
C GLU A 90 0.66 -11.51 -3.19
N GLY A 91 0.75 -11.13 -4.47
CA GLY A 91 -0.35 -10.45 -5.15
C GLY A 91 -0.84 -9.25 -4.32
N GLY A 92 -2.15 -9.14 -4.10
CA GLY A 92 -2.73 -8.10 -3.23
C GLY A 92 -2.66 -8.35 -1.72
N ARG A 93 -2.07 -9.46 -1.24
CA ARG A 93 -2.16 -9.89 0.17
C ARG A 93 -0.88 -9.62 0.95
N LEU A 94 -0.99 -8.94 2.09
CA LEU A 94 0.14 -8.76 3.01
C LEU A 94 0.56 -10.11 3.62
N LEU A 95 1.83 -10.47 3.46
CA LEU A 95 2.47 -11.63 4.08
C LEU A 95 3.10 -11.28 5.43
N SER A 96 3.79 -10.15 5.51
CA SER A 96 4.56 -9.76 6.69
C SER A 96 4.80 -8.26 6.74
N SER A 97 4.94 -7.74 7.95
CA SER A 97 5.26 -6.34 8.23
C SER A 97 6.43 -6.27 9.22
N PHE A 98 7.43 -5.46 8.89
CA PHE A 98 8.66 -5.32 9.64
C PHE A 98 8.88 -3.84 9.99
N PRO A 99 8.45 -3.39 11.18
CA PRO A 99 8.70 -2.02 11.63
C PRO A 99 10.20 -1.83 11.89
N ILE A 100 10.79 -0.82 11.24
CA ILE A 100 12.19 -0.44 11.40
C ILE A 100 12.29 0.75 12.36
N GLN A 101 11.53 1.81 12.06
CA GLN A 101 11.35 3.00 12.88
C GLN A 101 9.86 3.15 13.21
N GLU A 102 9.52 3.38 14.47
CA GLU A 102 8.13 3.57 14.91
C GLU A 102 7.68 5.03 14.83
N ALA A 103 6.36 5.26 14.74
CA ALA A 103 5.79 6.60 14.81
C ALA A 103 5.77 7.05 16.27
N GLY A 104 6.88 7.62 16.74
CA GLY A 104 7.08 7.96 18.15
C GLY A 104 8.55 8.31 18.42
N PRO A 105 9.14 7.84 19.55
CA PRO A 105 10.55 8.09 19.80
C PRO A 105 11.43 7.42 18.72
N CYS A 106 12.56 8.06 18.44
CA CYS A 106 13.52 7.52 17.49
C CYS A 106 14.06 6.18 17.98
N THR A 107 13.95 5.17 17.12
CA THR A 107 14.61 3.88 17.34
C THR A 107 16.12 4.11 17.21
N PRO A 108 16.94 3.71 18.19
CA PRO A 108 18.39 3.84 18.10
C PRO A 108 18.93 3.17 16.84
N LEU A 109 19.95 3.79 16.20
CA LEU A 109 20.47 3.33 14.90
C LEU A 109 20.93 1.87 14.91
N THR A 110 21.57 1.42 16.00
CA THR A 110 21.99 0.01 16.17
C THR A 110 20.79 -0.93 16.13
N GLN A 111 19.73 -0.60 16.87
CA GLN A 111 18.51 -1.40 16.93
C GLN A 111 17.76 -1.39 15.58
N ALA A 112 17.71 -0.25 14.89
CA ALA A 112 17.09 -0.18 13.56
C ALA A 112 17.88 -0.95 12.51
N GLN A 113 19.21 -0.96 12.59
CA GLN A 113 20.05 -1.80 11.73
C GLN A 113 19.80 -3.29 11.99
N GLU A 114 19.67 -3.70 13.25
CA GLU A 114 19.31 -5.08 13.61
C GLU A 114 17.93 -5.46 13.06
N ARG A 115 16.92 -4.60 13.23
CA ARG A 115 15.56 -4.78 12.68
C ARG A 115 15.59 -4.89 11.16
N LEU A 116 16.37 -4.04 10.48
CA LEU A 116 16.52 -4.07 9.03
C LEU A 116 17.19 -5.37 8.58
N ASN A 117 18.28 -5.78 9.22
CA ASN A 117 18.96 -7.05 8.90
C ASN A 117 18.03 -8.26 9.09
N ALA A 118 17.21 -8.26 10.16
CA ALA A 118 16.22 -9.29 10.39
C ALA A 118 15.11 -9.30 9.32
N ALA A 119 14.62 -8.11 8.92
CA ALA A 119 13.65 -7.96 7.84
C ALA A 119 14.21 -8.50 6.51
N LEU A 120 15.44 -8.13 6.15
CA LEU A 120 16.12 -8.60 4.94
C LEU A 120 16.25 -10.13 4.89
N LYS A 121 16.68 -10.76 5.99
CA LYS A 121 16.75 -12.23 6.10
C LYS A 121 15.37 -12.88 5.95
N ARG A 122 14.30 -12.24 6.43
CA ARG A 122 12.93 -12.73 6.26
C ARG A 122 12.41 -12.55 4.84
N LEU A 123 12.74 -11.46 4.17
CA LEU A 123 12.44 -11.28 2.75
C LEU A 123 13.12 -12.35 1.90
N GLU A 124 14.39 -12.63 2.16
CA GLU A 124 15.13 -13.69 1.46
C GLU A 124 14.48 -15.07 1.70
N ALA A 125 14.07 -15.38 2.93
CA ALA A 125 13.34 -16.61 3.24
C ALA A 125 11.96 -16.69 2.54
N LEU A 126 11.33 -15.54 2.26
CA LEU A 126 10.13 -15.43 1.44
C LEU A 126 10.44 -15.47 -0.06
N GLY A 127 11.69 -15.67 -0.47
CA GLY A 127 12.12 -15.70 -1.87
C GLY A 127 12.13 -14.34 -2.56
N ILE A 128 12.06 -13.24 -1.81
CA ILE A 128 12.11 -11.88 -2.33
C ILE A 128 13.57 -11.41 -2.31
N ARG A 129 14.10 -11.09 -3.49
CA ARG A 129 15.43 -10.51 -3.64
C ARG A 129 15.32 -8.99 -3.70
N MET A 130 16.14 -8.34 -2.89
CA MET A 130 16.29 -6.89 -2.91
C MET A 130 16.97 -6.45 -4.20
N GLY A 131 16.53 -5.32 -4.75
CA GLY A 131 17.10 -4.75 -5.95
C GLY A 131 17.02 -3.22 -5.93
N PRO A 132 17.40 -2.55 -7.04
CA PRO A 132 17.10 -1.14 -7.18
C PRO A 132 15.57 -0.91 -7.06
N PRO A 133 15.13 0.27 -6.61
CA PRO A 133 13.72 0.62 -6.60
C PRO A 133 13.09 0.38 -7.98
N ALA A 134 11.87 -0.16 -7.98
CA ALA A 134 11.12 -0.40 -9.21
C ALA A 134 10.94 0.88 -10.03
N LYS A 135 10.89 0.75 -11.37
CA LYS A 135 10.53 1.86 -12.27
C LYS A 135 9.12 2.32 -11.92
N GLU A 136 9.02 3.56 -11.48
CA GLU A 136 7.76 4.22 -11.14
C GLU A 136 7.21 4.92 -12.39
N LEU A 137 5.94 4.68 -12.69
CA LEU A 137 5.18 5.39 -13.69
C LEU A 137 4.08 6.22 -13.01
N LEU A 138 3.91 7.44 -13.48
CA LEU A 138 2.98 8.42 -12.91
C LEU A 138 1.91 8.80 -13.93
N PHE A 139 0.64 8.80 -13.52
CA PHE A 139 -0.43 9.40 -14.31
C PHE A 139 -0.29 10.92 -14.34
N THR A 140 -0.49 11.53 -15.52
CA THR A 140 -0.59 12.99 -15.62
C THR A 140 -2.05 13.45 -15.46
N PRO A 141 -2.30 14.51 -14.68
CA PRO A 141 -3.66 14.98 -14.41
C PRO A 141 -4.40 15.48 -15.66
N GLU A 142 -3.70 15.88 -16.73
CA GLU A 142 -4.35 16.48 -17.91
C GLU A 142 -5.11 15.47 -18.76
N ILE A 143 -4.67 14.21 -18.79
CA ILE A 143 -5.22 13.18 -19.68
C ILE A 143 -5.70 11.92 -18.94
N GLY A 144 -5.34 11.73 -17.67
CA GLY A 144 -5.70 10.54 -16.89
C GLY A 144 -5.17 9.22 -17.45
N GLY A 145 -4.27 9.33 -18.44
CA GLY A 145 -3.72 8.24 -19.21
C GLY A 145 -2.20 8.18 -19.05
N LEU A 146 -1.67 6.97 -18.96
CA LEU A 146 -0.26 6.67 -18.90
C LEU A 146 0.08 5.76 -20.06
N ARG A 147 0.83 6.30 -21.03
CA ARG A 147 1.33 5.51 -22.16
C ARG A 147 2.51 4.67 -21.71
N VAL A 148 2.44 3.37 -21.95
CA VAL A 148 3.53 2.42 -21.67
C VAL A 148 4.14 2.00 -23.00
N GLU A 149 5.40 2.39 -23.21
CA GLU A 149 6.12 2.16 -24.47
C GLU A 149 7.08 0.97 -24.40
N ASP A 150 7.46 0.54 -23.20
CA ASP A 150 8.40 -0.56 -22.98
C ASP A 150 7.72 -1.76 -22.32
N GLY A 151 8.21 -2.96 -22.64
CA GLY A 151 7.80 -4.22 -22.00
C GLY A 151 7.09 -5.19 -22.95
N PRO A 152 6.79 -6.42 -22.49
CA PRO A 152 6.40 -7.53 -23.37
C PRO A 152 5.09 -7.33 -24.15
N GLN A 153 4.23 -6.40 -23.69
CA GLN A 153 2.90 -6.18 -24.25
C GLN A 153 2.70 -4.74 -24.75
N ALA A 154 3.75 -3.92 -24.71
CA ALA A 154 3.74 -2.55 -25.24
C ALA A 154 3.57 -2.54 -26.78
N PRO A 155 3.07 -1.43 -27.37
CA PRO A 155 2.54 -0.26 -26.68
C PRO A 155 1.10 -0.48 -26.17
N TYR A 156 0.77 0.12 -25.02
CA TYR A 156 -0.60 0.23 -24.51
C TYR A 156 -0.72 1.49 -23.64
N THR A 157 -1.95 1.94 -23.41
CA THR A 157 -2.24 3.04 -22.48
C THR A 157 -2.98 2.49 -21.27
N LEU A 158 -2.54 2.87 -20.07
CA LEU A 158 -3.31 2.69 -18.85
C LEU A 158 -4.15 3.93 -18.61
N GLU A 159 -5.39 3.77 -18.23
CA GLU A 159 -6.29 4.86 -17.84
C GLU A 159 -6.76 4.62 -16.41
N TYR A 160 -6.60 5.63 -15.55
CA TYR A 160 -7.07 5.57 -14.17
C TYR A 160 -8.13 6.64 -13.92
N ALA A 161 -9.30 6.21 -13.49
CA ALA A 161 -10.43 7.08 -13.23
C ALA A 161 -11.05 6.77 -11.86
N GLU A 162 -11.57 7.81 -11.22
CA GLU A 162 -12.27 7.69 -9.96
C GLU A 162 -13.57 8.50 -9.96
N ARG A 163 -14.54 8.06 -9.14
CA ARG A 163 -15.85 8.69 -9.00
C ARG A 163 -16.39 8.49 -7.59
N ILE A 164 -17.04 9.50 -7.04
CA ILE A 164 -17.86 9.32 -5.84
C ILE A 164 -19.28 8.94 -6.23
N VAL A 165 -19.75 7.82 -5.68
CA VAL A 165 -21.13 7.35 -5.75
C VAL A 165 -21.84 7.74 -4.45
N PRO A 166 -22.80 8.67 -4.49
CA PRO A 166 -23.62 9.02 -3.33
C PRO A 166 -24.34 7.82 -2.72
N GLN A 167 -24.46 7.81 -1.40
CA GLN A 167 -25.47 7.00 -0.70
C GLN A 167 -26.58 7.92 -0.19
N PRO A 168 -27.81 7.39 0.01
CA PRO A 168 -28.91 8.17 0.58
C PRO A 168 -28.47 8.79 1.91
N SER A 169 -28.69 10.09 2.07
CA SER A 169 -28.31 10.79 3.29
C SER A 169 -29.09 10.26 4.49
N LYS A 170 -28.39 10.02 5.61
CA LYS A 170 -29.06 9.95 6.91
C LYS A 170 -29.30 11.39 7.38
N PRO A 171 -30.50 11.74 7.90
CA PRO A 171 -30.74 13.07 8.42
C PRO A 171 -29.77 13.36 9.59
N LYS A 172 -29.21 14.58 9.62
CA LYS A 172 -28.32 15.16 10.66
C LYS A 172 -26.79 14.98 10.54
N GLN A 173 -26.21 14.83 9.34
CA GLN A 173 -24.74 14.88 9.16
C GLN A 173 -24.30 16.05 8.27
N SER A 174 -23.22 16.74 8.66
CA SER A 174 -22.61 17.84 7.89
C SER A 174 -21.81 17.33 6.67
N LEU A 175 -21.40 16.07 6.68
CA LEU A 175 -20.75 15.38 5.57
C LEU A 175 -21.69 14.33 4.97
N GLN A 176 -21.69 14.21 3.64
CA GLN A 176 -22.42 13.14 2.95
C GLN A 176 -21.58 11.87 2.93
N ARG A 177 -22.24 10.72 2.94
CA ARG A 177 -21.61 9.40 2.83
C ARG A 177 -21.85 8.82 1.45
N GLY A 178 -20.83 8.16 0.94
CA GLY A 178 -20.85 7.55 -0.38
C GLY A 178 -19.85 6.42 -0.47
N SER A 179 -19.54 6.05 -1.71
CA SER A 179 -18.44 5.15 -2.01
C SER A 179 -17.55 5.78 -3.07
N LEU A 180 -16.24 5.74 -2.87
CA LEU A 180 -15.26 6.06 -3.90
C LEU A 180 -15.10 4.82 -4.79
N GLU A 181 -15.49 4.95 -6.04
CA GLU A 181 -15.17 4.01 -7.11
C GLU A 181 -13.86 4.39 -7.75
N GLN A 182 -12.96 3.41 -7.89
CA GLN A 182 -11.68 3.54 -8.57
C GLN A 182 -11.63 2.48 -9.67
N GLU A 183 -11.24 2.87 -10.88
CA GLU A 183 -11.16 2.01 -12.05
C GLU A 183 -9.82 2.20 -12.76
N LEU A 184 -9.14 1.08 -13.01
CA LEU A 184 -8.01 1.03 -13.95
C LEU A 184 -8.44 0.28 -15.19
N SER A 185 -8.18 0.86 -16.35
CA SER A 185 -8.40 0.26 -17.67
C SER A 185 -7.12 0.22 -18.49
N VAL A 186 -7.02 -0.77 -19.37
CA VAL A 186 -6.00 -0.86 -20.42
C VAL A 186 -6.66 -0.53 -21.75
N LEU A 187 -6.11 0.42 -22.49
CA LEU A 187 -6.43 0.72 -23.86
C LEU A 187 -5.33 0.15 -24.76
N LYS A 188 -5.69 -0.81 -25.61
CA LYS A 188 -4.79 -1.43 -26.60
C LYS A 188 -5.56 -1.61 -27.90
N GLU A 189 -4.98 -1.16 -29.02
CA GLU A 189 -5.58 -1.28 -30.37
C GLU A 189 -7.04 -0.76 -30.44
N GLY A 190 -7.33 0.36 -29.76
CA GLY A 190 -8.68 0.95 -29.71
C GLY A 190 -9.66 0.24 -28.78
N THR A 191 -9.27 -0.87 -28.15
CA THR A 191 -10.11 -1.60 -27.20
C THR A 191 -9.77 -1.21 -25.76
N ARG A 192 -10.76 -0.65 -25.05
CA ARG A 192 -10.66 -0.32 -23.62
C ARG A 192 -11.17 -1.50 -22.78
N THR A 193 -10.29 -2.10 -21.98
CA THR A 193 -10.60 -3.22 -21.09
C THR A 193 -10.39 -2.79 -19.65
N LYS A 194 -11.43 -2.91 -18.82
CA LYS A 194 -11.31 -2.71 -17.37
C LYS A 194 -10.55 -3.87 -16.73
N VAL A 195 -9.52 -3.56 -15.96
CA VAL A 195 -8.62 -4.57 -15.35
C VAL A 195 -8.64 -4.55 -13.83
N LEU A 196 -9.00 -3.41 -13.22
CA LEU A 196 -9.15 -3.27 -11.78
C LEU A 196 -10.35 -2.39 -11.48
N SER A 197 -11.13 -2.75 -10.48
CA SER A 197 -12.19 -1.91 -9.95
C SER A 197 -12.32 -2.10 -8.44
N ARG A 198 -12.42 -0.99 -7.70
CA ARG A 198 -12.57 -1.01 -6.25
C ARG A 198 -13.62 -0.02 -5.81
N ARG A 199 -14.38 -0.39 -4.78
CA ARG A 199 -15.23 0.53 -4.01
C ARG A 199 -14.73 0.61 -2.57
N THR A 200 -14.52 1.82 -2.08
CA THR A 200 -14.26 2.09 -0.66
C THR A 200 -15.32 3.03 -0.11
N SER A 201 -15.68 2.88 1.17
CA SER A 201 -16.56 3.85 1.84
C SER A 201 -15.88 5.21 1.90
N TYR A 202 -16.63 6.27 1.61
CA TYR A 202 -16.05 7.61 1.46
C TYR A 202 -16.99 8.68 2.01
N GLU A 203 -16.43 9.66 2.72
CA GLU A 203 -17.17 10.84 3.21
C GLU A 203 -16.79 12.07 2.38
N TYR A 204 -17.79 12.83 1.91
CA TYR A 204 -17.59 13.89 0.92
C TYR A 204 -18.50 15.10 1.12
N SER A 205 -18.14 16.20 0.46
CA SER A 205 -18.99 17.39 0.28
C SER A 205 -19.79 17.28 -1.02
N ALA A 206 -21.08 17.66 -1.00
CA ALA A 206 -22.04 17.42 -2.08
C ALA A 206 -21.57 17.82 -3.49
N ALA A 207 -20.71 18.85 -3.61
CA ALA A 207 -20.20 19.36 -4.88
C ALA A 207 -19.26 18.39 -5.65
N ALA A 208 -18.88 17.26 -5.05
CA ALA A 208 -17.81 16.40 -5.54
C ALA A 208 -18.29 15.02 -6.06
N ALA A 209 -19.60 14.81 -6.19
CA ALA A 209 -20.20 13.53 -6.52
C ALA A 209 -20.65 13.39 -7.98
N GLY A 210 -20.67 12.15 -8.48
CA GLY A 210 -21.40 11.75 -9.69
C GLY A 210 -20.60 11.65 -10.99
N TYR A 211 -19.47 12.35 -11.12
CA TYR A 211 -18.67 12.35 -12.35
C TYR A 211 -17.38 11.52 -12.21
N TRP A 212 -17.02 10.82 -13.28
CA TRP A 212 -15.69 10.23 -13.42
C TRP A 212 -14.67 11.33 -13.66
N ARG A 213 -13.51 11.21 -13.02
CA ARG A 213 -12.38 12.12 -13.24
C ARG A 213 -11.08 11.34 -13.34
N PRO A 214 -10.07 11.89 -14.03
CA PRO A 214 -8.69 11.42 -13.92
C PRO A 214 -8.27 11.34 -12.46
N GLY A 215 -7.76 10.19 -12.03
CA GLY A 215 -7.13 10.06 -10.72
C GLY A 215 -5.62 10.24 -10.79
N LEU A 216 -4.97 10.37 -9.63
CA LEU A 216 -3.51 10.54 -9.52
C LEU A 216 -2.89 9.31 -8.86
N ASP A 217 -2.34 8.39 -9.65
CA ASP A 217 -1.83 7.13 -9.13
C ASP A 217 -0.40 6.81 -9.56
N ARG A 218 0.24 5.90 -8.80
CA ARG A 218 1.59 5.38 -9.02
C ARG A 218 1.50 3.93 -9.46
N ILE A 219 2.21 3.59 -10.51
CA ILE A 219 2.37 2.20 -10.95
C ILE A 219 3.85 1.84 -10.85
N PHE A 220 4.13 0.73 -10.18
CA PHE A 220 5.48 0.18 -10.10
C PHE A 220 5.59 -1.04 -11.00
N LEU A 221 6.56 -1.00 -11.92
CA LEU A 221 6.85 -2.09 -12.83
C LEU A 221 7.79 -3.10 -12.17
N SER A 222 7.49 -4.39 -12.32
CA SER A 222 8.47 -5.44 -12.02
C SER A 222 9.66 -5.37 -12.98
N PRO A 223 10.80 -6.00 -12.65
CA PRO A 223 12.00 -5.97 -13.50
C PRO A 223 11.76 -6.45 -14.94
N SER A 224 10.88 -7.43 -15.15
CA SER A 224 10.52 -7.89 -16.50
C SER A 224 9.45 -7.04 -17.20
N GLY A 225 8.81 -6.12 -16.46
CA GLY A 225 7.64 -5.35 -16.92
C GLY A 225 6.35 -6.17 -17.04
N ARG A 226 6.34 -7.44 -16.60
CA ARG A 226 5.15 -8.32 -16.68
C ARG A 226 4.15 -8.08 -15.56
N THR A 227 4.61 -7.62 -14.41
CA THR A 227 3.78 -7.38 -13.23
C THR A 227 3.76 -5.89 -12.90
N LEU A 228 2.58 -5.39 -12.55
CA LEU A 228 2.29 -4.01 -12.20
C LEU A 228 1.74 -3.99 -10.78
N VAL A 229 2.38 -3.24 -9.88
CA VAL A 229 1.83 -2.92 -8.56
C VAL A 229 1.18 -1.55 -8.65
N VAL A 230 -0.14 -1.50 -8.48
CA VAL A 230 -0.94 -0.27 -8.60
C VAL A 230 -1.18 0.28 -7.19
N MET A 231 -0.57 1.43 -6.91
CA MET A 231 -0.77 2.14 -5.64
C MET A 231 -1.50 3.46 -5.90
N GLY A 232 -2.59 3.67 -5.17
CA GLY A 232 -3.45 4.82 -5.33
C GLY A 232 -3.41 5.78 -4.16
N ALA A 233 -3.47 7.06 -4.46
CA ALA A 233 -3.57 8.11 -3.47
C ALA A 233 -5.04 8.34 -3.10
N GLU A 234 -5.50 7.73 -2.02
CA GLU A 234 -6.82 8.04 -1.45
C GLU A 234 -6.76 9.41 -0.77
N ARG A 235 -7.59 10.34 -1.24
CA ARG A 235 -7.76 11.63 -0.56
C ARG A 235 -8.65 11.40 0.65
N VAL A 236 -8.14 11.54 1.86
CA VAL A 236 -8.95 11.45 3.09
C VAL A 236 -9.44 12.86 3.43
N GLY A 237 -10.75 13.09 3.30
CA GLY A 237 -11.37 14.41 3.47
C GLY A 237 -11.83 15.00 2.13
N ASN A 238 -12.23 16.28 2.12
CA ASN A 238 -12.76 16.92 0.91
C ASN A 238 -11.81 16.71 -0.29
N LEU A 239 -12.39 16.57 -1.48
CA LEU A 239 -11.60 16.30 -2.69
C LEU A 239 -10.67 17.44 -3.10
N SER A 240 -10.83 18.61 -2.49
CA SER A 240 -10.08 19.84 -2.76
C SER A 240 -8.87 20.06 -1.84
N GLY A 241 -8.65 19.25 -0.79
CA GLY A 241 -7.57 19.53 0.17
C GLY A 241 -7.34 18.50 1.28
N GLY A 242 -7.97 17.31 1.21
CA GLY A 242 -7.73 16.23 2.15
C GLY A 242 -6.29 15.69 2.16
N ARG A 243 -5.87 15.06 3.26
CA ARG A 243 -4.57 14.35 3.34
C ARG A 243 -4.57 13.23 2.32
N LYS A 244 -3.51 13.11 1.53
CA LYS A 244 -3.35 11.99 0.60
C LYS A 244 -2.70 10.81 1.32
N ALA A 245 -3.39 9.69 1.26
CA ALA A 245 -2.98 8.41 1.84
C ALA A 245 -2.69 7.43 0.71
N LEU A 246 -1.53 6.80 0.73
CA LEU A 246 -1.21 5.76 -0.25
C LEU A 246 -1.85 4.44 0.15
N ARG A 247 -2.49 3.79 -0.83
CA ARG A 247 -3.17 2.50 -0.71
C ARG A 247 -2.74 1.55 -1.81
N LEU A 248 -2.57 0.27 -1.50
CA LEU A 248 -2.40 -0.76 -2.52
C LEU A 248 -3.77 -1.04 -3.15
N LEU A 249 -3.95 -0.68 -4.42
CA LEU A 249 -5.22 -0.89 -5.14
C LEU A 249 -5.32 -2.29 -5.72
N GLY A 250 -4.21 -2.81 -6.23
CA GLY A 250 -4.14 -4.15 -6.78
C GLY A 250 -2.76 -4.46 -7.36
N VAL A 251 -2.55 -5.74 -7.66
CA VAL A 251 -1.38 -6.23 -8.38
C VAL A 251 -1.87 -6.94 -9.63
N LEU A 252 -1.32 -6.58 -10.77
CA LEU A 252 -1.76 -7.05 -12.07
C LEU A 252 -0.60 -7.73 -12.78
N ALA A 253 -0.85 -8.82 -13.49
CA ALA A 253 0.13 -9.47 -14.34
C ALA A 253 -0.43 -9.77 -15.72
N TRP A 254 0.45 -9.77 -16.71
CA TRP A 254 0.10 -10.19 -18.06
C TRP A 254 -0.08 -11.71 -18.10
N SER A 255 -1.28 -12.13 -18.47
CA SER A 255 -1.64 -13.53 -18.73
C SER A 255 -2.08 -13.64 -20.19
N GLY A 256 -1.14 -13.99 -21.06
CA GLY A 256 -1.32 -13.86 -22.51
C GLY A 256 -1.37 -12.38 -22.92
N GLY A 257 -2.28 -12.03 -23.83
CA GLY A 257 -2.49 -10.64 -24.29
C GLY A 257 -3.36 -9.78 -23.37
N GLN A 258 -3.69 -10.23 -22.16
CA GLN A 258 -4.57 -9.54 -21.22
C GLN A 258 -3.88 -9.31 -19.87
N LEU A 259 -4.10 -8.13 -19.31
CA LEU A 259 -3.64 -7.78 -17.98
C LEU A 259 -4.71 -8.14 -16.95
N LYS A 260 -4.37 -8.92 -15.93
CA LYS A 260 -5.32 -9.47 -14.96
C LYS A 260 -4.81 -9.34 -13.52
N PRO A 261 -5.70 -9.24 -12.51
CA PRO A 261 -5.32 -9.33 -11.11
C PRO A 261 -4.58 -10.62 -10.75
N LEU A 262 -3.55 -10.50 -9.90
CA LEU A 262 -2.87 -11.59 -9.22
C LEU A 262 -3.49 -11.89 -7.85
#